data_AF-A0A1F9EHB2-F1
#
_entry.id   AF-A0A1F9EHB2-F1
#
_cell.length_a   1.000
_cell.length_b   1.000
_cell.length_c   1.000
_cell.angle_alpha   90.00
_cell.angle_beta   90.00
_cell.angle_gamma   90.00
#
_symmetry.space_group_name_H-M   'P 1'
#
loop_
_entity.id
_entity.type
_entity.pdbx_description
1 polymer ?
#
loop_
_entity_poly.entity_id
_entity_poly.type
_entity_poly.pdbx_seq_one_letter_code
_entity_poly.pdbx_strand_id
1 'polypeptide(L)'
;MKTGAPRGLVPLFVLIVLSLSACAANKGVVKPGYPEELENWTRTVKVFEGFETRLYFSATYKSPSFRESYIDRYVEGYGLGETYRSALIERETEQGAGYNEFFFTAYTPVDEWNDFEKKESIWRLYLEDDTGARLAPVSITKLDSSDAVLREFFPYFDLWSSAYIVKFPKYAPAGAEPIPGPDTAFMRLIVTGVIGKGQLEWRLK
;
A
#
# COMPACT_ATOMS: atom_id res chain seq x y z
N MET A 1 -24.38 -40.84 87.47
CA MET A 1 -25.46 -39.84 87.66
C MET A 1 -24.86 -38.47 87.38
N LYS A 2 -25.48 -37.69 86.47
CA LYS A 2 -25.12 -36.33 86.01
C LYS A 2 -23.86 -36.24 85.11
N THR A 3 -23.73 -35.45 84.04
CA THR A 3 -24.57 -34.56 83.20
C THR A 3 -23.62 -34.04 82.10
N GLY A 4 -24.03 -33.90 80.84
CA GLY A 4 -24.03 -32.57 80.18
C GLY A 4 -22.98 -32.38 79.07
N ALA A 5 -23.45 -32.02 77.87
CA ALA A 5 -22.74 -31.79 76.60
C ALA A 5 -21.87 -30.48 76.61
N PRO A 6 -21.12 -30.09 75.53
CA PRO A 6 -21.73 -29.71 74.24
C PRO A 6 -20.95 -30.04 72.95
N ARG A 7 -21.70 -29.83 71.86
CA ARG A 7 -21.43 -30.07 70.44
C ARG A 7 -20.39 -29.09 69.88
N GLY A 8 -19.42 -29.62 69.12
CA GLY A 8 -18.62 -28.85 68.16
C GLY A 8 -19.08 -29.17 66.74
N LEU A 9 -19.78 -28.23 66.12
CA LEU A 9 -20.18 -28.27 64.71
C LEU A 9 -18.99 -27.76 63.86
N VAL A 10 -18.35 -28.63 63.09
CA VAL A 10 -17.31 -28.22 62.12
C VAL A 10 -17.99 -28.01 60.76
N PRO A 11 -17.92 -26.81 60.14
CA PRO A 11 -18.42 -26.64 58.79
C PRO A 11 -17.37 -27.14 57.80
N LEU A 12 -17.76 -28.13 57.01
CA LEU A 12 -17.01 -28.65 55.86
C LEU A 12 -17.05 -27.61 54.74
N PHE A 13 -16.00 -26.79 54.60
CA PHE A 13 -15.82 -25.91 53.44
C PHE A 13 -15.47 -26.76 52.21
N VAL A 14 -16.47 -27.03 51.37
CA VAL A 14 -16.28 -27.65 50.05
C VAL A 14 -15.74 -26.57 49.11
N LEU A 15 -14.42 -26.60 48.86
CA LEU A 15 -13.78 -25.76 47.86
C LEU A 15 -14.10 -26.33 46.47
N ILE A 16 -15.07 -25.74 45.78
CA ILE A 16 -15.36 -26.05 44.37
C ILE A 16 -14.24 -25.42 43.53
N VAL A 17 -13.32 -26.26 43.07
CA VAL A 17 -12.29 -25.87 42.09
C VAL A 17 -12.95 -25.81 40.72
N LEU A 18 -13.34 -24.59 40.31
CA LEU A 18 -13.74 -24.27 38.95
C LEU A 18 -12.49 -24.33 38.05
N SER A 19 -12.30 -25.45 37.36
CA SER A 19 -11.33 -25.56 36.27
C SER A 19 -11.82 -24.71 35.10
N LEU A 20 -11.34 -23.47 35.03
CA LEU A 20 -11.41 -22.62 33.84
C LEU A 20 -10.51 -23.23 32.76
N SER A 21 -11.07 -24.07 31.90
CA SER A 21 -10.44 -24.44 30.63
C SER A 21 -10.37 -23.19 29.75
N ALA A 22 -9.24 -22.50 29.82
CA ALA A 22 -8.90 -21.44 28.88
C ALA A 22 -8.60 -22.08 27.52
N CYS A 23 -9.58 -22.05 26.61
CA CYS A 23 -9.32 -22.28 25.20
C CYS A 23 -8.43 -21.15 24.68
N ALA A 24 -7.13 -21.41 24.57
CA ALA A 24 -6.19 -20.55 23.85
C ALA A 24 -6.54 -20.59 22.36
N ALA A 25 -7.42 -19.71 21.92
CA ALA A 25 -7.66 -19.47 20.50
C ALA A 25 -6.39 -18.88 19.91
N ASN A 26 -5.68 -19.69 19.13
CA ASN A 26 -4.52 -19.26 18.37
C ASN A 26 -5.01 -18.25 17.33
N LYS A 27 -4.89 -16.95 17.62
CA LYS A 27 -5.21 -15.89 16.65
C LYS A 27 -4.17 -15.97 15.54
N GLY A 28 -4.47 -16.73 14.48
CA GLY A 28 -3.72 -16.65 13.25
C GLY A 28 -3.66 -15.19 12.80
N VAL A 29 -2.48 -14.73 12.36
CA VAL A 29 -2.32 -13.38 11.81
C VAL A 29 -3.23 -13.29 10.58
N VAL A 30 -4.29 -12.50 10.66
CA VAL A 30 -5.19 -12.25 9.53
C VAL A 30 -4.45 -11.33 8.56
N LYS A 31 -4.23 -11.80 7.33
CA LYS A 31 -3.64 -10.98 6.25
C LYS A 31 -4.60 -9.84 5.91
N PRO A 32 -4.13 -8.59 5.77
CA PRO A 32 -4.95 -7.46 5.33
C PRO A 32 -5.66 -7.73 4.00
N GLY A 33 -6.91 -7.27 3.90
CA GLY A 33 -7.68 -7.30 2.66
C GLY A 33 -7.27 -6.20 1.68
N TYR A 34 -7.81 -6.25 0.45
CA TYR A 34 -7.50 -5.25 -0.58
C TYR A 34 -7.71 -3.79 -0.14
N PRO A 35 -8.85 -3.39 0.48
CA PRO A 35 -9.06 -2.00 0.87
C PRO A 35 -8.02 -1.50 1.88
N GLU A 36 -7.62 -2.36 2.82
CA GLU A 36 -6.62 -2.06 3.84
C GLU A 36 -5.22 -1.93 3.22
N GLU A 37 -4.83 -2.84 2.32
CA GLU A 37 -3.57 -2.72 1.57
C GLU A 37 -3.55 -1.47 0.67
N LEU A 38 -4.67 -1.14 0.03
CA LEU A 38 -4.80 0.08 -0.76
C LEU A 38 -4.56 1.30 0.12
N GLU A 39 -5.18 1.38 1.29
CA GLU A 39 -4.97 2.48 2.24
C GLU A 39 -3.50 2.53 2.72
N ASN A 40 -2.95 1.38 3.12
CA ASN A 40 -1.58 1.26 3.62
C ASN A 40 -0.54 1.76 2.61
N TRP A 41 -0.76 1.48 1.33
CA TRP A 41 0.18 1.80 0.26
C TRP A 41 -0.18 3.01 -0.59
N THR A 42 -1.28 3.72 -0.29
CA THR A 42 -1.65 4.95 -1.00
C THR A 42 -1.24 6.20 -0.23
N ARG A 43 -0.67 7.17 -0.92
CA ARG A 43 -0.38 8.50 -0.37
C ARG A 43 -0.91 9.57 -1.32
N THR A 44 -1.30 10.72 -0.76
CA THR A 44 -1.82 11.86 -1.51
C THR A 44 -1.19 13.15 -1.03
N VAL A 45 -0.95 14.08 -1.94
CA VAL A 45 -0.47 15.43 -1.61
C VAL A 45 -1.14 16.47 -2.50
N LYS A 46 -1.28 17.67 -1.94
CA LYS A 46 -1.76 18.86 -2.64
C LYS A 46 -0.68 19.93 -2.65
N VAL A 47 -0.24 20.34 -3.83
CA VAL A 47 0.80 21.36 -4.03
C VAL A 47 0.15 22.69 -4.40
N PHE A 48 0.46 23.70 -3.62
CA PHE A 48 -0.06 25.07 -3.77
C PHE A 48 1.08 26.06 -3.96
N GLU A 49 0.80 27.15 -4.67
CA GLU A 49 1.61 28.36 -4.68
C GLU A 49 0.71 29.56 -4.40
N GLY A 50 0.88 30.18 -3.23
CA GLY A 50 -0.10 31.14 -2.72
C GLY A 50 -1.47 30.49 -2.56
N PHE A 51 -2.46 31.00 -3.30
CA PHE A 51 -3.83 30.44 -3.34
C PHE A 51 -4.10 29.59 -4.58
N GLU A 52 -3.11 29.42 -5.47
CA GLU A 52 -3.26 28.66 -6.70
C GLU A 52 -2.90 27.19 -6.47
N THR A 53 -3.75 26.30 -6.96
CA THR A 53 -3.43 24.87 -7.06
C THR A 53 -2.44 24.65 -8.19
N ARG A 54 -1.31 24.02 -7.91
CA ARG A 54 -0.31 23.68 -8.93
C ARG A 54 -0.44 22.23 -9.39
N LEU A 55 -0.59 21.32 -8.44
CA LEU A 55 -0.63 19.90 -8.69
C LEU A 55 -1.24 19.18 -7.50
N TYR A 56 -2.24 18.33 -7.72
CA TYR A 56 -2.67 17.34 -6.75
C TYR A 56 -2.32 15.97 -7.29
N PHE A 57 -1.75 15.10 -6.46
CA PHE A 57 -1.46 13.75 -6.92
C PHE A 57 -1.55 12.74 -5.80
N SER A 58 -1.91 11.53 -6.20
CA SER A 58 -1.94 10.34 -5.36
C SER A 58 -1.13 9.24 -6.01
N ALA A 59 -0.57 8.36 -5.22
CA ALA A 59 0.07 7.16 -5.73
C ALA A 59 -0.13 5.98 -4.78
N THR A 60 -0.36 4.80 -5.35
CA THR A 60 -0.26 3.51 -4.67
C THR A 60 1.02 2.82 -5.09
N TYR A 61 1.91 2.54 -4.15
CA TYR A 61 3.04 1.65 -4.42
C TYR A 61 2.55 0.20 -4.51
N LYS A 62 2.86 -0.49 -5.61
CA LYS A 62 2.51 -1.91 -5.77
C LYS A 62 3.50 -2.80 -5.03
N SER A 63 3.46 -2.75 -3.70
CA SER A 63 4.19 -3.64 -2.81
C SER A 63 3.80 -5.12 -3.05
N PRO A 64 4.59 -6.09 -2.58
CA PRO A 64 4.22 -7.51 -2.67
C PRO A 64 2.86 -7.81 -2.03
N SER A 65 2.59 -7.26 -0.84
CA SER A 65 1.32 -7.47 -0.12
C SER A 65 0.13 -6.85 -0.86
N PHE A 66 0.31 -5.64 -1.42
CA PHE A 66 -0.70 -4.99 -2.24
C PHE A 66 -0.98 -5.77 -3.53
N ARG A 67 0.05 -6.25 -4.24
CA ARG A 67 -0.12 -7.05 -5.47
C ARG A 67 -0.92 -8.31 -5.18
N GLU A 68 -0.60 -8.99 -4.10
CA GLU A 68 -1.30 -10.21 -3.71
C GLU A 68 -2.78 -9.93 -3.40
N SER A 69 -3.07 -8.93 -2.56
CA SER A 69 -4.46 -8.58 -2.21
C SER A 69 -5.27 -8.03 -3.39
N TYR A 70 -4.63 -7.28 -4.30
CA TYR A 70 -5.23 -6.83 -5.56
C TYR A 70 -5.61 -8.02 -6.43
N ILE A 71 -4.72 -9.01 -6.59
CA ILE A 71 -5.01 -10.23 -7.35
C ILE A 71 -6.15 -11.01 -6.70
N ASP A 72 -6.15 -11.15 -5.37
CA ASP A 72 -7.22 -11.84 -4.64
C ASP A 72 -8.58 -11.19 -4.93
N ARG A 73 -8.66 -9.85 -4.84
CA ARG A 73 -9.88 -9.08 -5.15
C ARG A 73 -10.29 -9.16 -6.62
N TYR A 74 -9.32 -9.22 -7.53
CA TYR A 74 -9.56 -9.38 -8.97
C TYR A 74 -10.14 -10.76 -9.28
N VAL A 75 -9.50 -11.82 -8.79
CA VAL A 75 -9.93 -13.21 -8.99
C VAL A 75 -11.33 -13.43 -8.42
N GLU A 76 -11.60 -12.91 -7.22
CA GLU A 76 -12.93 -12.95 -6.61
C GLU A 76 -13.98 -12.22 -7.46
N GLY A 77 -13.70 -10.97 -7.85
CA GLY A 77 -14.64 -10.14 -8.61
C GLY A 77 -15.00 -10.71 -9.99
N TYR A 78 -14.07 -11.43 -10.62
CA TYR A 78 -14.28 -12.06 -11.92
C TYR A 78 -14.62 -13.56 -11.83
N GLY A 79 -14.71 -14.14 -10.63
CA GLY A 79 -15.00 -15.57 -10.43
C GLY A 79 -13.95 -16.50 -11.05
N LEU A 80 -12.68 -16.11 -11.01
CA LEU A 80 -11.58 -16.85 -11.63
C LEU A 80 -11.06 -17.96 -10.70
N GLY A 81 -10.51 -19.02 -11.28
CA GLY A 81 -9.99 -20.18 -10.54
C GLY A 81 -8.54 -20.01 -10.07
N GLU A 82 -8.10 -20.92 -9.20
CA GLU A 82 -6.76 -20.88 -8.57
C GLU A 82 -5.61 -20.93 -9.57
N THR A 83 -5.75 -21.64 -10.69
CA THR A 83 -4.73 -21.69 -11.75
C THR A 83 -4.46 -20.29 -12.32
N TYR A 84 -5.52 -19.50 -12.53
CA TYR A 84 -5.38 -18.14 -13.06
C TYR A 84 -4.77 -17.20 -12.01
N ARG A 85 -5.20 -17.34 -10.75
CA ARG A 85 -4.62 -16.63 -9.62
C ARG A 85 -3.11 -16.86 -9.52
N SER A 86 -2.69 -18.12 -9.58
CA SER A 86 -1.28 -18.51 -9.50
C SER A 86 -0.44 -17.89 -10.63
N ALA A 87 -0.96 -17.91 -11.86
CA ALA A 87 -0.30 -17.29 -13.01
C ALA A 87 -0.19 -15.75 -12.87
N LEU A 88 -1.20 -15.09 -12.31
CA LEU A 88 -1.13 -13.66 -12.01
C LEU A 88 -0.07 -13.35 -10.94
N ILE A 89 -0.01 -14.14 -9.87
CA ILE A 89 0.97 -13.98 -8.80
C ILE A 89 2.40 -14.12 -9.34
N GLU A 90 2.67 -15.16 -10.13
CA GLU A 90 3.97 -15.37 -10.76
C GLU A 90 4.37 -14.16 -11.62
N ARG A 91 3.49 -13.73 -12.53
CA ARG A 91 3.71 -12.56 -13.39
C ARG A 91 3.98 -11.28 -12.58
N GLU A 92 3.14 -10.98 -11.60
CA GLU A 92 3.29 -9.76 -10.79
C GLU A 92 4.54 -9.80 -9.90
N THR A 93 4.96 -11.00 -9.46
CA THR A 93 6.21 -11.21 -8.72
C THR A 93 7.43 -10.92 -9.60
N GLU A 94 7.46 -11.45 -10.82
CA GLU A 94 8.52 -11.15 -11.80
C GLU A 94 8.60 -9.65 -12.12
N GLN A 95 7.45 -9.01 -12.35
CA GLN A 95 7.40 -7.56 -12.57
C GLN A 95 7.92 -6.78 -11.35
N GLY A 96 7.53 -7.18 -10.15
CA GLY A 96 7.97 -6.56 -8.89
C GLY A 96 9.46 -6.77 -8.59
N ALA A 97 10.07 -7.83 -9.12
CA ALA A 97 11.50 -8.09 -9.02
C ALA A 97 12.32 -7.17 -9.94
N GLY A 98 11.77 -6.77 -11.09
CA GLY A 98 12.43 -5.85 -12.02
C GLY A 98 12.22 -4.37 -11.73
N TYR A 99 11.04 -4.01 -11.21
CA TYR A 99 10.61 -2.61 -11.14
C TYR A 99 9.91 -2.24 -9.83
N ASN A 100 10.10 -0.99 -9.42
CA ASN A 100 9.19 -0.33 -8.49
C ASN A 100 8.05 0.29 -9.29
N GLU A 101 6.84 -0.19 -9.08
CA GLU A 101 5.67 0.20 -9.87
C GLU A 101 4.67 0.94 -9.00
N PHE A 102 4.14 2.02 -9.54
CA PHE A 102 3.12 2.85 -8.91
C PHE A 102 1.93 2.99 -9.83
N PHE A 103 0.73 2.83 -9.29
CA PHE A 103 -0.44 3.48 -9.87
C PHE A 103 -0.43 4.93 -9.38
N PHE A 104 -0.40 5.89 -10.30
CA PHE A 104 -0.22 7.31 -10.02
C PHE A 104 -1.36 8.09 -10.65
N THR A 105 -2.03 8.93 -9.88
CA THR A 105 -3.02 9.88 -10.40
C THR A 105 -2.55 11.29 -10.15
N ALA A 106 -2.81 12.17 -11.11
CA ALA A 106 -2.50 13.58 -10.98
C ALA A 106 -3.63 14.44 -11.54
N TYR A 107 -3.86 15.57 -10.89
CA TYR A 107 -4.66 16.68 -11.36
C TYR A 107 -3.77 17.91 -11.46
N THR A 108 -3.88 18.61 -12.59
CA THR A 108 -3.29 19.94 -12.82
C THR A 108 -4.41 20.91 -13.20
N PRO A 109 -4.28 22.21 -12.91
CA PRO A 109 -5.31 23.20 -13.26
C PRO A 109 -5.45 23.41 -14.78
N VAL A 110 -4.46 22.98 -15.56
CA VAL A 110 -4.42 23.04 -17.01
C VAL A 110 -4.18 21.63 -17.52
N ASP A 111 -5.10 21.10 -18.33
CA ASP A 111 -5.11 19.70 -18.77
C ASP A 111 -3.85 19.33 -19.56
N GLU A 112 -3.32 20.26 -20.36
CA GLU A 112 -2.09 20.06 -21.14
C GLU A 112 -0.86 19.85 -20.26
N TRP A 113 -0.88 20.33 -19.00
CA TRP A 113 0.21 20.10 -18.04
C TRP A 113 0.13 18.71 -17.40
N ASN A 114 -0.97 17.99 -17.59
CA ASN A 114 -1.16 16.62 -17.11
C ASN A 114 -0.69 15.62 -18.16
N ASP A 115 0.60 15.71 -18.48
CA ASP A 115 1.23 14.99 -19.57
C ASP A 115 2.53 14.28 -19.17
N PHE A 116 2.55 13.75 -17.94
CA PHE A 116 3.71 13.07 -17.33
C PHE A 116 4.34 11.98 -18.19
N GLU A 117 3.60 11.37 -19.11
CA GLU A 117 4.10 10.37 -20.06
C GLU A 117 5.01 10.96 -21.14
N LYS A 118 4.90 12.26 -21.40
CA LYS A 118 5.69 12.93 -22.43
C LYS A 118 7.07 13.26 -21.89
N LYS A 119 8.08 12.97 -22.71
CA LYS A 119 9.48 13.34 -22.43
C LYS A 119 9.64 14.83 -22.12
N GLU A 120 8.90 15.67 -22.82
CA GLU A 120 9.01 17.14 -22.70
C GLU A 120 8.01 17.75 -21.71
N SER A 121 7.36 16.91 -20.90
CA SER A 121 6.52 17.38 -19.81
C SER A 121 7.29 18.34 -18.91
N ILE A 122 6.58 19.33 -18.36
CA ILE A 122 7.13 20.26 -17.37
C ILE A 122 7.44 19.58 -16.03
N TRP A 123 6.95 18.36 -15.85
CA TRP A 123 7.14 17.55 -14.66
C TRP A 123 8.21 16.47 -14.85
N ARG A 124 8.86 16.13 -13.74
CA ARG A 124 9.83 15.04 -13.60
C ARG A 124 9.50 14.25 -12.35
N LEU A 125 9.58 12.93 -12.45
CA LEU A 125 9.40 12.01 -11.33
C LEU A 125 10.73 11.42 -10.91
N TYR A 126 10.90 11.22 -9.61
CA TYR A 126 12.02 10.47 -9.05
C TYR A 126 11.53 9.58 -7.91
N LEU A 127 12.10 8.39 -7.80
CA LEU A 127 12.02 7.57 -6.59
C LEU A 127 13.31 7.76 -5.81
N GLU A 128 13.21 8.16 -4.55
CA GLU A 128 14.34 8.42 -3.64
C GLU A 128 14.26 7.53 -2.41
N ASP A 129 15.38 6.99 -1.94
CA ASP A 129 15.44 6.28 -0.65
C ASP A 129 15.82 7.21 0.52
N ASP A 130 16.07 6.61 1.69
CA ASP A 130 16.48 7.29 2.91
C ASP A 130 17.95 7.76 2.91
N THR A 131 18.76 7.30 1.97
CA THR A 131 20.13 7.78 1.74
C THR A 131 20.18 8.98 0.79
N GLY A 132 19.08 9.24 0.07
CA GLY A 132 18.98 10.26 -0.97
C GLY A 132 19.35 9.77 -2.36
N ALA A 133 19.58 8.46 -2.55
CA ALA A 133 19.81 7.89 -3.86
C ALA A 133 18.52 7.96 -4.70
N ARG A 134 18.63 8.40 -5.95
CA ARG A 134 17.49 8.66 -6.83
C ARG A 134 17.46 7.78 -8.07
N LEU A 135 16.25 7.39 -8.46
CA LEU A 135 15.94 6.72 -9.70
C LEU A 135 15.02 7.58 -10.56
N ALA A 136 15.34 7.70 -11.84
CA ALA A 136 14.41 8.18 -12.86
C ALA A 136 13.52 7.01 -13.33
N PRO A 137 12.28 7.27 -13.75
CA PRO A 137 11.41 6.23 -14.27
C PRO A 137 11.94 5.73 -15.62
N VAL A 138 11.83 4.42 -15.84
CA VAL A 138 12.10 3.79 -17.14
C VAL A 138 10.86 3.82 -18.05
N SER A 139 9.67 3.94 -17.46
CA SER A 139 8.42 4.12 -18.21
C SER A 139 7.38 4.87 -17.40
N ILE A 140 6.65 5.77 -18.06
CA ILE A 140 5.41 6.37 -17.56
C ILE A 140 4.35 6.13 -18.65
N THR A 141 3.33 5.35 -18.33
CA THR A 141 2.26 5.01 -19.28
C THR A 141 0.97 5.64 -18.81
N LYS A 142 0.40 6.54 -19.62
CA LYS A 142 -0.93 7.11 -19.37
C LYS A 142 -1.99 6.03 -19.61
N LEU A 143 -2.94 5.94 -18.67
CA LEU A 143 -4.05 4.99 -18.73
C LEU A 143 -5.29 5.65 -19.33
N ASP A 144 -6.18 4.82 -19.87
CA ASP A 144 -7.47 5.27 -20.38
C ASP A 144 -8.36 5.71 -19.20
N SER A 145 -8.71 7.00 -19.17
CA SER A 145 -9.52 7.56 -18.10
C SER A 145 -10.97 7.08 -18.10
N SER A 146 -11.42 6.45 -19.19
CA SER A 146 -12.78 5.89 -19.32
C SER A 146 -12.92 4.48 -18.74
N ASP A 147 -11.81 3.84 -18.35
CA ASP A 147 -11.84 2.49 -17.76
C ASP A 147 -12.51 2.51 -16.38
N ALA A 148 -13.72 1.95 -16.32
CA ALA A 148 -14.50 1.85 -15.09
C ALA A 148 -13.86 0.94 -14.05
N VAL A 149 -13.07 -0.06 -14.47
CA VAL A 149 -12.38 -0.98 -13.57
C VAL A 149 -11.33 -0.23 -12.76
N LEU A 150 -10.63 0.75 -13.36
CA LEU A 150 -9.64 1.54 -12.64
C LEU A 150 -10.24 2.28 -11.44
N ARG A 151 -11.46 2.83 -11.56
CA ARG A 151 -12.09 3.56 -10.44
C ARG A 151 -12.64 2.63 -9.37
N GLU A 152 -13.07 1.42 -9.74
CA GLU A 152 -13.49 0.40 -8.77
C GLU A 152 -12.32 -0.03 -7.88
N PHE A 153 -11.14 -0.25 -8.48
CA PHE A 153 -9.96 -0.64 -7.72
C PHE A 153 -9.29 0.57 -7.05
N PHE A 154 -9.19 1.71 -7.73
CA PHE A 154 -8.53 2.92 -7.22
C PHE A 154 -9.55 4.06 -7.07
N PRO A 155 -10.38 4.07 -6.01
CA PRO A 155 -11.47 5.04 -5.85
C PRO A 155 -11.02 6.50 -5.70
N TYR A 156 -9.73 6.75 -5.44
CA TYR A 156 -9.16 8.10 -5.46
C TYR A 156 -8.86 8.61 -6.89
N PHE A 157 -9.02 7.77 -7.91
CA PHE A 157 -8.97 8.19 -9.30
C PHE A 157 -10.29 8.84 -9.71
N ASP A 158 -10.32 10.17 -9.69
CA ASP A 158 -11.51 10.97 -10.02
C ASP A 158 -11.59 11.36 -11.51
N LEU A 159 -12.66 12.08 -11.86
CA LEU A 159 -12.93 12.54 -13.24
C LEU A 159 -12.02 13.68 -13.72
N TRP A 160 -11.30 14.34 -12.80
CA TRP A 160 -10.47 15.50 -13.10
C TRP A 160 -8.99 15.12 -13.21
N SER A 161 -8.64 13.94 -12.72
CA SER A 161 -7.28 13.43 -12.74
C SER A 161 -6.99 12.64 -14.01
N SER A 162 -5.72 12.56 -14.38
CA SER A 162 -5.19 11.53 -15.27
C SER A 162 -4.55 10.43 -14.44
N ALA A 163 -4.61 9.18 -14.92
CA ALA A 163 -3.99 8.02 -14.28
C ALA A 163 -2.82 7.50 -15.11
N TYR A 164 -1.82 6.95 -14.41
CA TYR A 164 -0.57 6.49 -14.97
C TYR A 164 -0.06 5.23 -14.26
N ILE A 165 0.65 4.40 -15.01
CA ILE A 165 1.57 3.41 -14.44
C ILE A 165 2.99 3.96 -14.57
N VAL A 166 3.64 4.14 -13.43
CA VAL A 166 5.03 4.61 -13.36
C VAL A 166 5.91 3.45 -12.92
N LYS A 167 6.95 3.14 -13.69
CA LYS A 167 7.94 2.12 -13.35
C LYS A 167 9.31 2.75 -13.19
N PHE A 168 9.93 2.51 -12.05
CA PHE A 168 11.34 2.79 -11.79
C PHE A 168 12.11 1.47 -11.81
N PRO A 169 13.39 1.47 -12.25
CA PRO A 169 14.21 0.28 -12.12
C PRO A 169 14.40 -0.06 -10.64
N LYS A 170 14.76 -1.31 -10.31
CA LYS A 170 15.13 -1.64 -8.92
C LYS A 170 16.51 -1.11 -8.52
N TYR A 171 17.41 -0.93 -9.48
CA TYR A 171 18.80 -0.58 -9.22
C TYR A 171 19.14 0.75 -9.89
N ALA A 172 19.94 1.56 -9.21
CA ALA A 172 20.56 2.72 -9.84
C ALA A 172 21.64 2.24 -10.83
N PRO A 173 21.91 2.95 -11.94
CA PRO A 173 22.90 2.53 -12.94
C PRO A 173 24.30 2.23 -12.39
N ALA A 174 24.69 2.85 -11.28
CA ALA A 174 25.97 2.64 -10.60
C ALA A 174 25.82 2.06 -9.17
N GLY A 175 24.61 1.68 -8.77
CA GLY A 175 24.32 1.17 -7.43
C GLY A 175 24.40 -0.35 -7.38
N ALA A 176 25.01 -0.89 -6.32
CA ALA A 176 24.99 -2.33 -6.04
C ALA A 176 23.70 -2.77 -5.34
N GLU A 177 23.07 -1.87 -4.59
CA GLU A 177 21.87 -2.15 -3.80
C GLU A 177 20.58 -1.73 -4.53
N PRO A 178 19.47 -2.47 -4.33
CA PRO A 178 18.18 -2.06 -4.84
C PRO A 178 17.63 -0.88 -4.05
N ILE A 179 16.75 -0.11 -4.69
CA ILE A 179 16.02 1.02 -4.11
C ILE A 179 14.52 0.69 -4.21
N PRO A 180 13.78 0.57 -3.09
CA PRO A 180 14.30 0.46 -1.73
C PRO A 180 15.04 -0.87 -1.51
N GLY A 181 16.06 -0.84 -0.66
CA GLY A 181 16.81 -2.01 -0.22
C GLY A 181 16.20 -2.65 1.04
N PRO A 182 16.72 -3.80 1.50
CA PRO A 182 16.24 -4.47 2.71
C PRO A 182 16.29 -3.57 3.95
N ASP A 183 17.27 -2.66 3.98
CA ASP A 183 17.49 -1.79 5.13
C ASP A 183 16.90 -0.39 5.03
N THR A 184 16.34 -0.02 3.88
CA THR A 184 15.73 1.29 3.63
C THR A 184 14.58 1.55 4.60
N ALA A 185 14.68 2.63 5.38
CA ALA A 185 13.67 3.03 6.35
C ALA A 185 12.44 3.65 5.68
N PHE A 186 12.64 4.45 4.64
CA PHE A 186 11.57 5.05 3.86
C PHE A 186 11.97 5.24 2.40
N MET A 187 10.97 5.37 1.55
CA MET A 187 11.14 5.83 0.18
C MET A 187 10.18 6.98 -0.14
N ARG A 188 10.59 7.85 -1.07
CA ARG A 188 9.81 8.99 -1.53
C ARG A 188 9.62 8.98 -3.03
N LEU A 189 8.35 9.12 -3.45
CA LEU A 189 8.03 9.49 -4.83
C LEU A 189 8.00 11.01 -4.89
N ILE A 190 8.93 11.59 -5.65
CA ILE A 190 9.09 13.04 -5.79
C ILE A 190 8.59 13.44 -7.17
N VAL A 191 7.70 14.43 -7.20
CA VAL A 191 7.29 15.12 -8.41
C VAL A 191 7.85 16.54 -8.37
N THR A 192 8.57 16.95 -9.41
CA THR A 192 9.15 18.29 -9.50
C THR A 192 8.96 18.86 -10.89
N GLY A 193 8.71 20.15 -10.99
CA GLY A 193 8.59 20.88 -12.24
C GLY A 193 8.88 22.36 -12.04
N VAL A 194 8.86 23.13 -13.12
CA VAL A 194 9.12 24.59 -13.09
C VAL A 194 8.12 25.33 -12.21
N ILE A 195 6.88 24.82 -12.15
CA ILE A 195 5.73 25.47 -11.48
C ILE A 195 5.38 24.84 -10.12
N GLY A 196 6.17 23.88 -9.61
CA GLY A 196 5.88 23.26 -8.32
C GLY A 196 6.68 22.01 -8.01
N LYS A 197 6.63 21.60 -6.75
CA LYS A 197 7.24 20.36 -6.26
C LYS A 197 6.38 19.75 -5.16
N GLY A 198 6.24 18.43 -5.18
CA GLY A 198 5.59 17.65 -4.14
C GLY A 198 6.29 16.32 -3.94
N GLN A 199 6.02 15.67 -2.81
CA GLN A 199 6.55 14.34 -2.52
C GLN A 199 5.54 13.51 -1.73
N LEU A 200 5.57 12.20 -1.93
CA LEU A 200 4.85 11.20 -1.15
C LEU A 200 5.87 10.29 -0.48
N GLU A 201 5.67 9.95 0.78
CA GLU A 201 6.59 9.12 1.56
C GLU A 201 5.91 7.84 2.06
N TRP A 202 6.60 6.71 1.89
CA TRP A 202 6.25 5.42 2.48
C TRP A 202 7.34 5.01 3.45
N ARG A 203 6.95 4.81 4.71
CA ARG A 203 7.80 4.16 5.70
C ARG A 203 7.75 2.66 5.49
N LEU A 204 8.93 2.06 5.40
CA LEU A 204 9.12 0.62 5.17
C LEU A 204 9.56 -0.09 6.45
N LYS A 205 10.01 0.67 7.45
CA LYS A 205 10.35 0.24 8.80
C LYS A 205 9.67 1.13 9.85
#